data_AF-A0A2T2Q1Q1-F1
#
_entry.id   AF-A0A2T2Q1Q1-F1
#
_cell.length_a   1.000
_cell.length_b   1.000
_cell.length_c   1.000
_cell.angle_alpha   90.00
_cell.angle_beta   90.00
_cell.angle_gamma   90.00
#
_symmetry.space_group_name_H-M   'P 1'
#
loop_
_entity.id
_entity.type
_entity.pdbx_description
1 polymer ?
#
loop_
_entity_poly.entity_id
_entity_poly.type
_entity_poly.pdbx_seq_one_letter_code
_entity_poly.pdbx_strand_id
1 'polypeptide(L)'
;MAAFIVASLAFALPTKADELAPYKVVGDGIPQSLTGSPGDVTRGRALVLARTTTCILCHSGPFPETRFQGDLAPDLTGAGNRWTTSQLRLRLVDASRFNAETIMPSYYRADGLARVGRNFAGKPILSAAEIEDIVAFLATLRD
;
A
#
# COMPACT_ATOMS: atom_id res chain seq x y z
N MET A 1 -43.99 18.50 38.96
CA MET A 1 -43.27 18.65 37.68
C MET A 1 -41.96 17.88 37.83
N ALA A 2 -41.89 16.65 37.32
CA ALA A 2 -40.73 15.77 37.48
C ALA A 2 -39.87 15.85 36.21
N ALA A 3 -38.60 16.24 36.36
CA ALA A 3 -37.64 16.31 35.27
C ALA A 3 -36.91 14.97 35.13
N PHE A 4 -37.08 14.29 34.00
CA PHE A 4 -36.30 13.12 33.63
C PHE A 4 -34.99 13.57 32.96
N ILE A 5 -33.85 13.24 33.58
CA ILE A 5 -32.53 13.38 32.97
C ILE A 5 -32.24 12.09 32.20
N VAL A 6 -32.19 12.17 30.87
CA VAL A 6 -31.77 11.06 30.01
C VAL A 6 -30.25 11.08 29.93
N ALA A 7 -29.60 10.13 30.59
CA ALA A 7 -28.16 9.93 30.49
C ALA A 7 -27.86 9.13 29.20
N SER A 8 -27.29 9.80 28.20
CA SER A 8 -26.82 9.16 26.97
C SER A 8 -25.54 8.36 27.26
N LEU A 9 -25.63 7.03 27.25
CA LEU A 9 -24.46 6.16 27.23
C LEU A 9 -23.85 6.15 25.82
N ALA A 10 -22.69 6.81 25.67
CA ALA A 10 -21.85 6.65 24.50
C ALA A 10 -21.20 5.26 24.52
N PHE A 11 -21.61 4.38 23.62
CA PHE A 11 -20.93 3.12 23.33
C PHE A 11 -19.63 3.42 22.58
N ALA A 12 -18.48 3.27 23.25
CA ALA A 12 -17.18 3.24 22.60
C ALA A 12 -16.98 1.85 21.97
N LEU A 13 -17.02 1.76 20.64
CA LEU A 13 -16.64 0.56 19.91
C LEU A 13 -15.12 0.35 20.05
N PRO A 14 -14.65 -0.87 20.36
CA PRO A 14 -13.22 -1.15 20.40
C PRO A 14 -12.64 -1.04 18.99
N THR A 15 -11.63 -0.18 18.83
CA THR A 15 -10.77 -0.17 17.65
C THR A 15 -9.89 -1.41 17.70
N LYS A 16 -10.29 -2.49 17.02
CA LYS A 16 -9.34 -3.57 16.72
C LYS A 16 -8.23 -2.96 15.89
N ALA A 17 -6.98 -3.11 16.34
CA ALA A 17 -5.83 -2.90 15.48
C ALA A 17 -6.06 -3.80 14.25
N ASP A 18 -6.00 -3.21 13.06
CA ASP A 18 -6.19 -3.95 11.82
C ASP A 18 -5.10 -5.03 11.77
N GLU A 19 -5.50 -6.27 12.04
CA GLU A 19 -4.60 -7.41 12.00
C GLU A 19 -4.16 -7.57 10.54
N LEU A 20 -2.87 -7.83 10.32
CA LEU A 20 -2.34 -8.00 8.97
C LEU A 20 -3.14 -9.07 8.24
N ALA A 21 -3.72 -8.70 7.10
CA ALA A 21 -4.46 -9.63 6.29
C ALA A 21 -3.50 -10.74 5.81
N PRO A 22 -3.85 -12.02 6.04
CA PRO A 22 -3.01 -13.11 5.57
C PRO A 22 -3.03 -13.14 4.04
N TYR A 23 -1.88 -13.45 3.44
CA TYR A 23 -1.74 -13.60 2.00
C TYR A 23 -0.91 -14.83 1.68
N LYS A 24 -1.09 -15.34 0.45
CA LYS A 24 -0.33 -16.47 -0.07
C LYS A 24 0.38 -16.08 -1.35
N VAL A 25 1.70 -16.25 -1.34
CA VAL A 25 2.51 -16.16 -2.56
C VAL A 25 2.34 -17.45 -3.36
N VAL A 26 2.03 -17.32 -4.65
CA VAL A 26 1.95 -18.43 -5.61
C VAL A 26 2.79 -18.06 -6.83
N GLY A 27 3.86 -18.81 -7.05
CA GLY A 27 4.85 -18.46 -8.07
C GLY A 27 5.50 -17.11 -7.76
N ASP A 28 5.36 -16.16 -8.68
CA ASP A 28 5.95 -14.82 -8.64
C ASP A 28 4.93 -13.72 -8.30
N GLY A 29 3.80 -14.08 -7.69
CA GLY A 29 2.77 -13.12 -7.33
C GLY A 29 1.90 -13.50 -6.12
N ILE A 30 0.99 -12.60 -5.76
CA ILE A 30 -0.08 -12.82 -4.79
C ILE A 30 -1.41 -12.73 -5.55
N PRO A 31 -2.02 -13.88 -5.92
CA PRO A 31 -3.20 -13.87 -6.80
C PRO A 31 -4.45 -13.27 -6.16
N GLN A 32 -4.64 -13.51 -4.86
CA GLN A 32 -5.80 -13.04 -4.11
C GLN A 32 -5.60 -11.60 -3.64
N SER A 33 -6.66 -10.79 -3.71
CA SER A 33 -6.65 -9.44 -3.11
C SER A 33 -6.46 -9.54 -1.59
N LEU A 34 -5.72 -8.59 -1.02
CA LEU A 34 -5.52 -8.50 0.44
C LEU A 34 -6.81 -8.12 1.18
N THR A 35 -7.77 -7.51 0.48
CA THR A 35 -9.04 -7.04 1.05
C THR A 35 -10.25 -7.85 0.57
N GLY A 36 -10.08 -8.72 -0.44
CA GLY A 36 -11.18 -9.38 -1.15
C GLY A 36 -12.01 -8.44 -2.04
N SER A 37 -11.68 -7.15 -2.09
CA SER A 37 -12.35 -6.13 -2.92
C SER A 37 -11.38 -5.56 -3.96
N PRO A 38 -11.89 -5.02 -5.09
CA PRO A 38 -11.06 -4.27 -6.02
C PRO A 38 -10.56 -2.96 -5.41
N GLY A 39 -9.33 -2.56 -5.76
CA GLY A 39 -8.79 -1.25 -5.40
C GLY A 39 -9.38 -0.11 -6.22
N ASP A 40 -9.28 1.10 -5.67
CA ASP A 40 -9.68 2.36 -6.29
C ASP A 40 -8.49 3.01 -7.00
N VAL A 41 -8.61 3.14 -8.31
CA VAL A 41 -7.57 3.72 -9.19
C VAL A 41 -7.26 5.18 -8.84
N THR A 42 -8.27 5.97 -8.49
CA THR A 42 -8.10 7.39 -8.16
C THR A 42 -7.35 7.55 -6.83
N ARG A 43 -7.73 6.78 -5.81
CA ARG A 43 -6.98 6.75 -4.54
C ARG A 43 -5.56 6.20 -4.74
N GLY A 44 -5.41 5.16 -5.55
CA GLY A 44 -4.11 4.58 -5.91
C GLY A 44 -3.17 5.59 -6.54
N ARG A 45 -3.67 6.40 -7.48
CA ARG A 45 -2.92 7.50 -8.07
C ARG A 45 -2.50 8.52 -7.02
N ALA A 46 -3.43 8.94 -6.17
CA ALA A 46 -3.14 9.91 -5.11
C ALA A 46 -2.05 9.36 -4.16
N LEU A 47 -2.11 8.08 -3.82
CA LEU A 47 -1.11 7.39 -3.03
C LEU A 47 0.24 7.34 -3.75
N VAL A 48 0.33 6.95 -5.01
CA VAL A 48 1.63 6.92 -5.73
C VAL A 48 2.30 8.29 -5.76
N LEU A 49 1.52 9.37 -5.89
CA LEU A 49 2.04 10.74 -5.93
C LEU A 49 2.25 11.37 -4.54
N ALA A 50 1.79 10.73 -3.48
CA ALA A 50 1.95 11.25 -2.14
C ALA A 50 3.42 11.16 -1.68
N ARG A 51 3.92 12.22 -1.06
CA ARG A 51 5.25 12.19 -0.45
C ARG A 51 5.34 11.31 0.80
N THR A 52 4.20 10.89 1.34
CA THR A 52 4.10 10.03 2.53
C THR A 52 4.23 8.54 2.24
N THR A 53 3.88 8.10 1.04
CA THR A 53 4.03 6.72 0.53
C THR A 53 5.31 6.52 -0.29
N THR A 54 6.00 7.63 -0.58
CA THR A 54 7.37 7.75 -1.11
C THR A 54 7.65 7.17 -2.50
N CYS A 55 6.65 6.69 -3.24
CA CYS A 55 6.87 6.05 -4.56
C CYS A 55 7.59 6.98 -5.55
N ILE A 56 7.07 8.20 -5.75
CA ILE A 56 7.68 9.19 -6.67
C ILE A 56 8.99 9.80 -6.17
N LEU A 57 9.41 9.53 -4.93
CA LEU A 57 10.73 9.96 -4.47
C LEU A 57 11.84 9.09 -5.08
N CYS A 58 11.50 7.88 -5.54
CA CYS A 58 12.43 6.96 -6.18
C CYS A 58 12.14 6.77 -7.66
N HIS A 59 10.87 6.76 -8.06
CA HIS A 59 10.45 6.47 -9.42
C HIS A 59 10.00 7.71 -10.19
N SER A 60 10.30 7.74 -11.49
CA SER A 60 9.62 8.57 -12.48
C SER A 60 8.36 7.88 -13.02
N GLY A 61 7.53 8.62 -13.73
CA GLY A 61 6.32 8.10 -14.37
C GLY A 61 5.58 9.13 -15.20
N PRO A 62 4.41 8.75 -15.78
CA PRO A 62 3.63 9.60 -16.68
C PRO A 62 2.78 10.62 -15.89
N PHE A 63 3.45 11.42 -15.04
CA PHE A 63 2.83 12.37 -14.11
C PHE A 63 3.36 13.80 -14.37
N PRO A 64 3.04 14.41 -15.53
CA PRO A 64 3.63 15.69 -15.94
C PRO A 64 3.32 16.84 -14.97
N GLU A 65 2.25 16.75 -14.20
CA GLU A 65 1.89 17.72 -13.18
C GLU A 65 2.75 17.61 -11.90
N THR A 66 3.41 16.46 -11.70
CA THR A 66 4.24 16.17 -10.52
C THR A 66 5.69 16.52 -10.80
N ARG A 67 6.18 17.57 -10.13
CA ARG A 67 7.59 17.98 -10.18
C ARG A 67 8.45 17.16 -9.20
N PHE A 68 9.75 17.07 -9.49
CA PHE A 68 10.74 16.39 -8.65
C PHE A 68 10.46 14.90 -8.43
N GLN A 69 10.27 14.19 -9.53
CA GLN A 69 10.21 12.72 -9.54
C GLN A 69 11.63 12.15 -9.43
N GLY A 70 11.77 11.01 -8.76
CA GLY A 70 13.05 10.34 -8.56
C GLY A 70 13.53 9.57 -9.80
N ASP A 71 14.82 9.25 -9.79
CA ASP A 71 15.52 8.48 -10.82
C ASP A 71 16.33 7.30 -10.23
N LEU A 72 16.11 7.00 -8.94
CA LEU A 72 16.77 5.90 -8.23
C LEU A 72 16.22 4.52 -8.63
N ALA A 73 15.00 4.47 -9.16
CA ALA A 73 14.32 3.24 -9.52
C ALA A 73 13.67 3.36 -10.92
N PRO A 74 13.32 2.24 -11.58
CA PRO A 74 12.81 2.27 -12.96
C PRO A 74 11.53 3.08 -13.12
N ASP A 75 11.35 3.69 -14.28
CA ASP A 75 10.13 4.43 -14.64
C ASP A 75 8.85 3.56 -14.51
N LEU A 76 7.78 4.13 -13.95
CA LEU A 76 6.48 3.45 -13.76
C LEU A 76 5.60 3.43 -15.01
N THR A 77 5.92 4.21 -16.05
CA THR A 77 5.26 4.17 -17.36
C THR A 77 5.26 2.75 -17.88
N GLY A 78 4.11 2.24 -18.32
CA GLY A 78 3.96 0.86 -18.82
C GLY A 78 4.05 -0.24 -17.75
N ALA A 79 3.97 0.08 -16.45
CA ALA A 79 4.00 -0.93 -15.38
C ALA A 79 2.90 -2.00 -15.55
N GLY A 80 1.70 -1.59 -15.99
CA GLY A 80 0.57 -2.48 -16.28
C GLY A 80 0.76 -3.36 -17.52
N ASN A 81 1.75 -3.06 -18.37
CA ASN A 81 2.16 -3.92 -19.48
C ASN A 81 3.20 -4.95 -19.04
N ARG A 82 4.10 -4.56 -18.12
CA ARG A 82 5.18 -5.42 -17.64
C ARG A 82 4.69 -6.47 -16.65
N TRP A 83 3.72 -6.13 -15.81
CA TRP A 83 3.33 -6.94 -14.66
C TRP A 83 1.82 -7.13 -14.55
N THR A 84 1.42 -8.34 -14.19
CA THR A 84 0.06 -8.64 -13.78
C THR A 84 -0.26 -8.01 -12.40
N THR A 85 -1.54 -7.87 -12.07
CA THR A 85 -1.97 -7.39 -10.74
C THR A 85 -1.39 -8.23 -9.59
N SER A 86 -1.30 -9.55 -9.78
CA SER A 86 -0.69 -10.49 -8.84
C SER A 86 0.79 -10.19 -8.58
N GLN A 87 1.54 -9.90 -9.65
CA GLN A 87 2.96 -9.56 -9.59
C GLN A 87 3.22 -8.16 -9.03
N LEU A 88 2.35 -7.18 -9.36
CA LEU A 88 2.39 -5.83 -8.78
C LEU A 88 2.15 -5.88 -7.27
N ARG A 89 1.16 -6.65 -6.83
CA ARG A 89 0.85 -6.84 -5.40
C ARG A 89 2.05 -7.40 -4.65
N LEU A 90 2.70 -8.44 -5.17
CA LEU A 90 3.88 -9.00 -4.52
C LEU A 90 5.04 -8.00 -4.44
N ARG A 91 5.24 -7.13 -5.44
CA ARG A 91 6.29 -6.09 -5.40
C ARG A 91 6.06 -5.09 -4.27
N LEU A 92 4.80 -4.72 -4.01
CA LEU A 92 4.46 -3.80 -2.93
C LEU A 92 4.49 -4.49 -1.56
N VAL A 93 4.02 -5.75 -1.49
CA VAL A 93 3.97 -6.51 -0.23
C VAL A 93 5.37 -6.92 0.24
N ASP A 94 6.18 -7.48 -0.66
CA ASP A 94 7.52 -7.97 -0.35
C ASP A 94 8.49 -7.87 -1.55
N ALA A 95 8.99 -6.66 -1.79
CA ALA A 95 9.94 -6.38 -2.87
C ALA A 95 11.23 -7.23 -2.78
N SER A 96 11.65 -7.60 -1.56
CA SER A 96 12.90 -8.32 -1.30
C SER A 96 12.94 -9.72 -1.94
N ARG A 97 11.78 -10.30 -2.25
CA ARG A 97 11.68 -11.60 -2.93
C ARG A 97 12.16 -11.57 -4.37
N PHE A 98 12.12 -10.39 -5.01
CA PHE A 98 12.61 -10.22 -6.38
C PHE A 98 14.07 -9.80 -6.40
N ASN A 99 14.46 -8.96 -5.45
CA ASN A 99 15.84 -8.51 -5.27
C ASN A 99 16.08 -8.27 -3.78
N ALA A 100 16.87 -9.13 -3.14
CA ALA A 100 17.18 -9.03 -1.71
C ALA A 100 17.97 -7.75 -1.36
N GLU A 101 18.63 -7.14 -2.34
CA GLU A 101 19.38 -5.89 -2.20
C GLU A 101 18.56 -4.65 -2.62
N THR A 102 17.26 -4.81 -2.88
CA THR A 102 16.40 -3.70 -3.27
C THR A 102 16.33 -2.63 -2.18
N ILE A 103 16.39 -1.36 -2.60
CA ILE A 103 16.10 -0.22 -1.74
C ILE A 103 14.60 0.09 -1.66
N MET A 104 13.78 -0.52 -2.53
CA MET A 104 12.32 -0.37 -2.49
C MET A 104 11.77 -1.03 -1.21
N PRO A 105 11.02 -0.31 -0.37
CA PRO A 105 10.45 -0.90 0.84
C PRO A 105 9.47 -2.04 0.55
N SER A 106 9.48 -3.09 1.39
CA SER A 106 8.36 -4.04 1.50
C SER A 106 7.24 -3.36 2.31
N TYR A 107 6.31 -2.69 1.62
CA TYR A 107 5.33 -1.79 2.24
C TYR A 107 4.31 -2.49 3.16
N TYR A 108 4.08 -3.79 2.97
CA TYR A 108 3.15 -4.58 3.79
C TYR A 108 3.85 -5.51 4.80
N ARG A 109 5.16 -5.31 5.05
CA ARG A 109 5.94 -6.08 6.04
C ARG A 109 5.94 -5.37 7.40
N ALA A 110 5.69 -6.12 8.48
CA ALA A 110 5.71 -5.59 9.85
C ALA A 110 6.73 -6.26 10.77
N ASP A 111 7.39 -7.33 10.33
CA ASP A 111 8.31 -8.14 11.12
C ASP A 111 9.68 -8.34 10.44
N GLY A 112 10.63 -8.94 11.17
CA GLY A 112 11.99 -9.15 10.68
C GLY A 112 12.74 -7.84 10.39
N LEU A 113 12.39 -6.77 11.11
CA LEU A 113 12.96 -5.43 10.96
C LEU A 113 13.79 -5.06 12.19
N ALA A 114 14.84 -4.25 11.98
CA ALA A 114 15.72 -3.79 13.04
C ALA A 114 15.49 -2.31 13.36
N ARG A 115 15.44 -1.97 14.65
CA ARG A 115 15.36 -0.57 15.14
C ARG A 115 14.19 0.22 14.53
N VAL A 116 13.02 -0.41 14.48
CA VAL A 116 11.80 0.20 13.92
C VAL A 116 11.34 1.36 14.78
N GLY A 117 11.02 2.49 14.15
CA GLY A 117 10.46 3.65 14.84
C GLY A 117 9.12 3.31 15.50
N ARG A 118 8.85 3.89 16.67
CA ARG A 118 7.70 3.56 17.53
C ARG A 118 6.35 3.58 16.79
N ASN A 119 6.18 4.47 15.80
CA ASN A 119 4.93 4.60 15.04
C ASN A 119 4.66 3.43 14.09
N PHE A 120 5.69 2.66 13.74
CA PHE A 120 5.62 1.53 12.79
C PHE A 120 5.88 0.17 13.46
N ALA A 121 6.12 0.13 14.77
CA ALA A 121 6.37 -1.12 15.47
C ALA A 121 5.16 -2.07 15.35
N GLY A 122 5.39 -3.25 14.75
CA GLY A 122 4.35 -4.26 14.52
C GLY A 122 3.29 -3.87 13.49
N LYS A 123 3.58 -2.87 12.64
CA LYS A 123 2.66 -2.37 11.61
C LYS A 123 3.34 -2.26 10.25
N PRO A 124 2.61 -2.51 9.15
CA PRO A 124 3.11 -2.22 7.82
C PRO A 124 3.17 -0.70 7.58
N ILE A 125 3.87 -0.29 6.51
CA ILE A 125 3.90 1.12 6.07
C ILE A 125 2.55 1.49 5.45
N LEU A 126 1.97 0.58 4.66
CA LEU A 126 0.67 0.76 4.01
C LEU A 126 -0.33 -0.29 4.51
N SER A 127 -1.60 0.06 4.55
CA SER A 127 -2.71 -0.87 4.79
C SER A 127 -2.97 -1.78 3.58
N ALA A 128 -3.75 -2.85 3.78
CA ALA A 128 -4.15 -3.73 2.69
C ALA A 128 -4.92 -2.97 1.60
N ALA A 129 -5.81 -2.05 2.00
CA ALA A 129 -6.60 -1.24 1.08
C ALA A 129 -5.72 -0.29 0.25
N GLU A 130 -4.74 0.37 0.87
CA GLU A 130 -3.80 1.25 0.16
C GLU A 130 -2.95 0.47 -0.84
N ILE A 131 -2.53 -0.76 -0.50
CA ILE A 131 -1.82 -1.65 -1.44
C ILE A 131 -2.72 -1.97 -2.63
N GLU A 132 -3.97 -2.37 -2.42
CA GLU A 132 -4.90 -2.69 -3.51
C GLU A 132 -5.21 -1.49 -4.39
N ASP A 133 -5.38 -0.30 -3.81
CA ASP A 133 -5.59 0.95 -4.54
C ASP A 133 -4.37 1.25 -5.44
N ILE A 134 -3.14 1.15 -4.91
CA ILE A 134 -1.91 1.34 -5.71
C ILE A 134 -1.79 0.29 -6.80
N VAL A 135 -2.05 -0.99 -6.51
CA VAL A 135 -2.03 -2.08 -7.51
C VAL A 135 -3.03 -1.79 -8.64
N ALA A 136 -4.24 -1.36 -8.29
CA ALA A 136 -5.27 -1.02 -9.26
C ALA A 136 -4.80 0.10 -10.20
N PHE A 137 -4.21 1.16 -9.65
CA PHE A 137 -3.66 2.25 -10.44
C PHE A 137 -2.46 1.84 -11.31
N LEU A 138 -1.46 1.15 -10.76
CA LEU A 138 -0.29 0.71 -11.53
C LEU A 138 -0.68 -0.21 -12.70
N ALA A 139 -1.73 -1.03 -12.52
CA ALA A 139 -2.26 -1.89 -13.57
C ALA A 139 -2.89 -1.11 -14.74
N THR A 140 -3.31 0.15 -14.53
CA THR A 140 -3.82 1.02 -15.61
C THR A 140 -2.72 1.73 -16.37
N LEU A 141 -1.47 1.73 -15.89
CA LEU A 141 -0.33 2.34 -16.59
C LEU A 141 0.11 1.44 -17.75
N ARG A 142 -0.66 1.49 -18.83
CA ARG A 142 -0.42 0.82 -20.12
C ARG A 142 -0.18 1.89 -21.17
N ASP A 143 0.79 1.63 -22.05
CA ASP A 143 1.22 2.41 -23.24
C ASP A 143 0.84 3.90 -23.26
#